data_AF-A0A1C6G311-F1
#
_entry.id   AF-A0A1C6G311-F1
#
_cell.length_a   1.000
_cell.length_b   1.000
_cell.length_c   1.000
_cell.angle_alpha   90.00
_cell.angle_beta   90.00
_cell.angle_gamma   90.00
#
_symmetry.space_group_name_H-M   'P 1'
#
loop_
_entity.id
_entity.type
_entity.pdbx_description
1 polymer ?
#
loop_
_entity_poly.entity_id
_entity_poly.type
_entity_poly.pdbx_seq_one_letter_code
_entity_poly.pdbx_strand_id
1 'polypeptide(L)' 'MKQKVPMICNIVSLILLIVFVIKSIVDYTQYSTSLNSAPFYLWVLVNALFLVIPAIILFVIGFVVKKKQ' A
#
# COMPACT_ATOMS: atom_id res chain seq x y z
N MET A 1 -9.80 24.80 -1.51
CA MET A 1 -9.64 23.51 -0.79
C MET A 1 -10.02 22.30 -1.63
N LYS A 2 -11.08 22.34 -2.47
CA LYS A 2 -11.59 21.16 -3.20
C LYS A 2 -10.54 20.43 -4.08
N GLN A 3 -9.65 21.14 -4.80
CA GLN A 3 -8.58 20.51 -5.60
C GLN A 3 -7.41 19.91 -4.78
N LYS A 4 -7.21 20.35 -3.53
CA LYS A 4 -6.09 19.86 -2.70
C LYS A 4 -6.37 18.45 -2.16
N VAL A 5 -7.63 18.12 -1.90
CA VAL A 5 -8.06 16.81 -1.40
C VAL A 5 -7.68 15.66 -2.34
N PRO A 6 -8.05 15.66 -3.64
CA PRO A 6 -7.68 14.56 -4.53
C PRO A 6 -6.17 14.46 -4.76
N MET A 7 -5.45 15.58 -4.74
CA MET A 7 -3.99 15.60 -4.83
C MET A 7 -3.34 14.91 -3.62
N ILE A 8 -3.80 15.23 -2.40
CA ILE A 8 -3.31 14.59 -1.17
C ILE A 8 -3.64 13.10 -1.16
N CYS A 9 -4.86 12.70 -1.51
CA CYS A 9 -5.25 11.29 -1.58
C CYS A 9 -4.35 10.48 -2.52
N ASN A 10 -4.04 11.03 -3.70
CA ASN A 10 -3.16 10.37 -4.66
C ASN A 10 -1.71 10.27 -4.17
N ILE A 11 -1.20 11.33 -3.52
CA ILE A 11 0.15 11.33 -2.94
C ILE A 11 0.25 10.27 -1.82
N VAL A 12 -0.72 10.24 -0.90
CA VAL A 12 -0.74 9.26 0.20
C VAL A 12 -0.87 7.84 -0.34
N SER A 13 -1.70 7.62 -1.37
CA SER A 13 -1.78 6.33 -2.05
C SER A 13 -0.44 5.90 -2.64
N LEU A 14 0.32 6.81 -3.26
CA LEU A 14 1.63 6.49 -3.83
C LEU A 14 2.64 6.14 -2.74
N ILE A 15 2.65 6.90 -1.65
CA ILE A 15 3.52 6.64 -0.49
C ILE A 15 3.23 5.24 0.09
N LEU A 16 1.96 4.87 0.25
CA LEU A 16 1.59 3.54 0.76
C LEU A 16 2.12 2.40 -0.12
N LEU A 17 2.10 2.57 -1.45
CA LEU A 17 2.68 1.59 -2.37
C LEU A 17 4.20 1.50 -2.25
N ILE A 18 4.89 2.64 -2.10
CA ILE A 18 6.35 2.66 -1.88
C ILE A 18 6.70 1.96 -0.57
N VAL A 19 5.97 2.23 0.51
CA VAL A 19 6.15 1.59 1.81
C VAL A 19 5.91 0.08 1.71
N PHE A 20 4.90 -0.36 0.94
CA PHE A 20 4.67 -1.78 0.69
C PHE A 20 5.87 -2.47 0.02
N VAL A 21 6.47 -1.84 -1.00
CA VAL A 21 7.64 -2.40 -1.70
C VAL A 21 8.83 -2.49 -0.74
N ILE A 22 9.16 -1.40 -0.04
CA ILE A 22 10.28 -1.37 0.91
C ILE A 22 10.09 -2.44 1.99
N LYS A 23 8.89 -2.52 2.58
CA LYS A 23 8.61 -3.50 3.62
C LYS A 23 8.68 -4.93 3.12
N SER A 24 8.18 -5.21 1.91
CA SER A 24 8.30 -6.54 1.30
C SER A 24 9.75 -6.94 1.05
N ILE A 25 10.62 -5.99 0.67
CA ILE A 25 12.07 -6.25 0.53
C ILE A 25 12.69 -6.53 1.89
N VAL A 26 12.42 -5.70 2.91
CA VAL A 26 12.95 -5.91 4.27
C VAL A 26 12.50 -7.27 4.80
N ASP A 27 11.22 -7.59 4.69
CA ASP A 27 10.67 -8.88 5.12
C ASP A 27 11.35 -10.03 4.37
N TYR A 28 11.59 -9.91 3.07
CA TYR A 28 12.29 -10.94 2.29
C TYR A 28 13.72 -11.14 2.77
N THR A 29 14.46 -10.06 3.06
CA THR A 29 15.85 -10.15 3.55
C THR A 29 15.96 -10.75 4.94
N GLN A 30 14.90 -10.62 5.76
CA GLN A 30 14.85 -11.16 7.11
C GLN A 30 14.18 -12.53 7.18
N TYR A 31 13.52 -12.96 6.12
CA TYR A 31 12.79 -14.21 6.07
C TYR A 31 13.75 -15.41 6.05
N SER A 32 13.51 -16.37 6.93
CA SER A 32 14.26 -17.62 6.97
C SER A 32 13.31 -18.81 6.96
N THR A 33 13.42 -19.66 5.94
CA THR A 33 12.62 -20.90 5.82
C THR A 33 12.81 -21.87 6.99
N SER A 34 13.92 -21.78 7.73
CA SER A 34 14.17 -22.63 8.91
C SER A 34 13.57 -22.06 10.20
N LEU A 35 13.35 -20.75 10.27
CA LEU A 35 12.77 -20.07 11.44
C LEU A 35 11.28 -19.78 11.27
N ASN A 36 10.80 -19.65 10.04
CA ASN A 36 9.42 -19.29 9.72
C ASN A 36 8.67 -20.50 9.15
N SER A 37 7.65 -20.97 9.88
CA SER A 37 6.81 -22.09 9.42
C SER A 37 5.86 -21.72 8.26
N ALA A 38 5.51 -20.43 8.15
CA ALA A 38 4.60 -19.93 7.14
C ALA A 38 5.38 -19.51 5.87
N PRO A 39 4.89 -19.84 4.66
CA PRO A 39 5.53 -19.42 3.41
C PRO A 39 5.52 -17.90 3.23
N PHE A 40 6.56 -17.37 2.57
CA PHE A 40 6.78 -15.92 2.40
C PHE A 40 5.61 -15.19 1.73
N TYR A 41 4.87 -15.83 0.81
CA TYR A 41 3.73 -15.18 0.15
C TYR A 41 2.63 -14.76 1.13
N LEU A 42 2.51 -15.40 2.31
CA LEU A 42 1.57 -14.97 3.35
C LEU A 42 1.98 -13.64 3.98
N TRP A 43 3.28 -13.37 4.12
CA TRP A 43 3.78 -12.07 4.58
C TRP A 43 3.45 -10.97 3.58
N VAL A 44 3.68 -11.25 2.29
CA VAL A 44 3.31 -10.35 1.20
C VAL A 44 1.80 -10.10 1.19
N LEU A 45 0.99 -11.14 1.38
CA LEU A 45 -0.47 -11.02 1.43
C LEU A 45 -0.92 -10.12 2.59
N VAL A 46 -0.40 -10.35 3.80
CA VAL A 46 -0.70 -9.51 4.96
C VAL A 46 -0.32 -8.05 4.70
N ASN A 47 0.89 -7.80 4.21
CA ASN A 47 1.32 -6.44 3.84
C ASN A 47 0.41 -5.82 2.77
N ALA A 48 -0.06 -6.59 1.79
CA ALA A 48 -0.97 -6.11 0.76
C ALA A 48 -2.34 -5.72 1.35
N LEU A 49 -2.88 -6.51 2.29
CA LEU A 49 -4.13 -6.18 2.98
C LEU A 49 -4.03 -4.86 3.74
N PHE A 50 -2.90 -4.58 4.40
CA PHE A 50 -2.73 -3.40 5.24
C PHE A 50 -2.21 -2.15 4.50
N LEU A 51 -1.53 -2.30 3.36
CA LEU A 51 -0.92 -1.19 2.64
C LEU A 51 -1.52 -0.96 1.25
N VAL A 52 -1.74 -2.03 0.48
CA VAL A 52 -2.24 -1.93 -0.89
C VAL A 52 -3.74 -1.67 -0.92
N ILE A 53 -4.54 -2.35 -0.09
CA ILE A 53 -5.99 -2.11 -0.05
C ILE A 53 -6.30 -0.64 0.34
N PRO A 54 -5.73 -0.08 1.43
CA PRO A 54 -5.95 1.33 1.75
C PRO A 54 -5.44 2.29 0.68
N ALA A 55 -4.32 1.97 0.01
CA ALA A 55 -3.83 2.77 -1.11
C ALA A 55 -4.85 2.84 -2.25
N ILE A 56 -5.40 1.69 -2.67
CA ILE A 56 -6.42 1.61 -3.72
C ILE A 56 -7.66 2.41 -3.33
N ILE A 57 -8.14 2.27 -2.09
CA ILE A 57 -9.31 3.01 -1.61
C ILE A 57 -9.07 4.52 -1.70
N LEU A 58 -7.93 5.01 -1.20
CA LEU A 58 -7.57 6.43 -1.25
C LEU A 58 -7.43 6.93 -2.69
N PHE A 59 -6.83 6.14 -3.58
CA PHE A 59 -6.69 6.48 -4.98
C PHE A 59 -8.05 6.62 -5.67
N VAL A 60 -8.97 5.67 -5.44
CA VAL A 60 -10.33 5.73 -6.00
C VAL A 60 -11.09 6.94 -5.46
N ILE A 61 -10.99 7.26 -4.16
CA ILE A 61 -11.60 8.46 -3.59
C ILE A 61 -11.02 9.72 -4.25
N GLY A 62 -9.70 9.83 -4.36
CA GLY A 62 -9.04 10.94 -5.02
C GLY A 62 -9.49 11.12 -6.46
N PHE A 63 -9.62 10.02 -7.21
CA PHE A 63 -10.09 10.02 -8.59
C PHE A 63 -11.56 10.46 -8.72
N VAL A 64 -12.46 9.87 -7.92
CA VAL A 64 -13.90 10.18 -7.95
C VAL A 64 -14.16 11.63 -7.55
N VAL A 65 -13.48 12.14 -6.51
CA VAL A 65 -13.58 13.53 -6.09
C VAL A 65 -13.08 14.47 -7.19
N LYS A 66 -11.93 14.16 -7.82
CA LYS A 66 -11.40 14.95 -8.93
C LYS A 66 -12.38 15.01 -10.12
N LYS A 67 -13.06 13.91 -10.46
CA LYS A 67 -14.04 13.85 -11.56
C LYS A 67 -15.32 14.64 -11.29
N LYS A 68 -15.72 14.77 -10.02
CA LYS A 68 -16.91 15.55 -9.61
C LYS A 68 -16.66 17.06 -9.55
N GLN A 69 -15.40 17.49 -9.61
CA GLN A 69 -15.01 18.90 -9.67
C GLN A 69 -14.97 19.40 -11.10
#